data_AF-A0A4P2QGZ9-F1
#
_entry.id   AF-A0A4P2QGZ9-F1
#
_cell.length_a   1.000
_cell.length_b   1.000
_cell.length_c   1.000
_cell.angle_alpha   90.00
_cell.angle_beta   90.00
_cell.angle_gamma   90.00
#
_symmetry.space_group_name_H-M   'P 1'
#
loop_
_entity.id
_entity.type
_entity.pdbx_description
1 polymer ?
#
loop_
_entity_poly.entity_id
_entity_poly.type
_entity_poly.pdbx_seq_one_letter_code
_entity_poly.pdbx_strand_id
1 'polypeptide(L)'
;MRRLVSCVLLLSSFALAPGCATYTQDLDRARSHYEANRFEQALALFRVLEHDMDSFSVPERAQYAYLRGMTDYRLADLAPQGTGVADPRKGYRDNARHWLGLAAAIEKQTPGGITSEQKGRLTETLADLNRDVYGGAEALPEGGAAPQPDAAPASPADASEPPAPTL
;
A
#
# COMPACT_ATOMS: atom_id res chain seq x y z
N MET A 1 -64.81 27.09 -40.36
CA MET A 1 -65.10 27.03 -38.91
C MET A 1 -64.37 25.84 -38.30
N ARG A 2 -63.65 26.06 -37.18
CA ARG A 2 -63.13 25.06 -36.21
C ARG A 2 -61.97 24.17 -36.71
N ARG A 3 -60.84 23.97 -36.01
CA ARG A 3 -60.37 24.37 -34.67
C ARG A 3 -58.84 24.28 -34.66
N LEU A 4 -58.19 25.27 -34.07
CA LEU A 4 -56.82 25.19 -33.55
C LEU A 4 -56.74 24.05 -32.54
N VAL A 5 -55.75 23.17 -32.68
CA VAL A 5 -55.22 22.37 -31.57
C VAL A 5 -53.72 22.40 -31.67
N SER A 6 -53.13 23.32 -30.90
CA SER A 6 -51.72 23.34 -30.54
C SER A 6 -51.34 22.00 -29.92
N CYS A 7 -50.57 21.18 -30.64
CA CYS A 7 -49.80 20.12 -30.02
C CYS A 7 -48.62 20.78 -29.31
N VAL A 8 -48.82 20.96 -28.00
CA VAL A 8 -47.85 21.43 -27.03
C VAL A 8 -46.55 20.64 -27.20
N LEU A 9 -45.51 21.36 -27.64
CA LEU A 9 -44.11 20.99 -27.50
C LEU A 9 -43.83 20.74 -26.02
N LEU A 10 -43.89 19.48 -25.59
CA LEU A 10 -43.35 19.04 -24.30
C LEU A 10 -41.82 19.04 -24.43
N LEU A 11 -41.24 20.22 -24.22
CA LEU A 11 -39.85 20.38 -23.80
C LEU A 11 -39.67 19.62 -22.49
N SER A 12 -39.29 18.35 -22.57
CA SER A 12 -38.57 17.69 -21.47
C SER A 12 -37.17 18.29 -21.42
N SER A 13 -37.06 19.39 -20.68
CA SER A 13 -35.79 19.90 -20.18
C SER A 13 -35.18 18.86 -19.25
N PHE A 14 -34.52 17.87 -19.83
CA PHE A 14 -33.64 16.97 -19.10
C PHE A 14 -32.41 17.81 -18.73
N ALA A 15 -32.52 18.52 -17.61
CA ALA A 15 -31.41 19.24 -17.00
C ALA A 15 -30.38 18.21 -16.56
N LEU A 16 -29.43 17.87 -17.44
CA LEU A 16 -28.12 17.39 -17.04
C LEU A 16 -27.49 18.52 -16.22
N ALA A 17 -27.73 18.52 -14.92
CA ALA A 17 -26.78 19.11 -14.00
C ALA A 17 -25.58 18.14 -13.99
N PRO A 18 -24.42 18.46 -14.58
CA PRO A 18 -23.20 17.80 -14.14
C PRO A 18 -23.10 18.15 -12.66
N GLY A 19 -23.31 17.14 -11.81
CA GLY A 19 -23.42 17.33 -10.38
C GLY A 19 -22.16 18.03 -9.88
N CYS A 20 -22.34 19.11 -9.13
CA CYS A 20 -21.35 19.60 -8.18
C CYS A 20 -21.19 18.57 -7.04
N ALA A 21 -20.83 17.33 -7.36
CA ALA A 21 -20.30 16.42 -6.38
C ALA A 21 -18.90 16.95 -6.06
N THR A 22 -18.75 17.50 -4.86
CA THR A 22 -17.43 17.92 -4.39
C THR A 22 -16.59 16.66 -4.18
N TYR A 23 -15.29 16.71 -4.45
CA TYR A 23 -14.39 15.58 -4.19
C TYR A 23 -14.51 15.08 -2.74
N THR A 24 -14.76 15.98 -1.79
CA THR A 24 -15.08 15.68 -0.38
C THR A 24 -16.31 14.77 -0.24
N GLN A 25 -17.38 15.02 -0.99
CA GLN A 25 -18.59 14.20 -0.95
C GLN A 25 -18.34 12.77 -1.46
N ASP A 26 -17.51 12.63 -2.50
CA ASP A 26 -17.13 11.32 -3.01
C ASP A 26 -16.16 10.60 -2.06
N LEU A 27 -15.29 11.34 -1.36
CA LEU A 27 -14.46 10.79 -0.27
C LEU A 27 -15.33 10.27 0.89
N ASP A 28 -16.36 11.01 1.30
CA ASP A 28 -17.33 10.58 2.32
C ASP A 28 -18.14 9.36 1.87
N ARG A 29 -18.48 9.28 0.57
CA ARG A 29 -19.13 8.10 -0.02
C ARG A 29 -18.21 6.88 0.03
N ALA A 30 -16.95 7.03 -0.37
CA ALA A 30 -15.96 5.95 -0.31
C ALA A 30 -15.72 5.48 1.12
N ARG A 31 -15.63 6.42 2.08
CA ARG A 31 -15.58 6.14 3.52
C ARG A 31 -16.78 5.32 3.98
N SER A 32 -18.00 5.71 3.58
CA SER A 32 -19.22 4.99 3.93
C SER A 32 -19.23 3.55 3.39
N HIS A 33 -18.65 3.30 2.21
CA HIS A 33 -18.45 1.94 1.72
C HIS A 33 -17.45 1.15 2.56
N TYR A 34 -16.32 1.76 2.93
CA TYR A 34 -15.32 1.14 3.80
C TYR A 34 -15.91 0.77 5.17
N GLU A 35 -16.62 1.70 5.82
CA GLU A 35 -17.25 1.48 7.13
C GLU A 35 -18.33 0.39 7.08
N ALA A 36 -18.98 0.21 5.92
CA ALA A 36 -19.95 -0.86 5.68
C ALA A 36 -19.30 -2.20 5.25
N ASN A 37 -17.98 -2.36 5.35
CA ASN A 37 -17.21 -3.52 4.87
C ASN A 37 -17.39 -3.84 3.37
N ARG A 38 -17.80 -2.85 2.58
CA ARG A 38 -17.97 -2.93 1.12
C ARG A 38 -16.69 -2.50 0.43
N PHE A 39 -15.62 -3.27 0.66
CA PHE A 39 -14.25 -2.88 0.31
C PHE A 39 -14.02 -2.76 -1.20
N GLU A 40 -14.62 -3.63 -2.02
CA GLU A 40 -14.53 -3.55 -3.49
C GLU A 40 -15.18 -2.26 -4.02
N GLN A 41 -16.34 -1.89 -3.47
CA GLN A 41 -17.02 -0.65 -3.83
C GLN A 41 -16.25 0.59 -3.34
N ALA A 42 -15.66 0.52 -2.15
CA ALA A 42 -14.79 1.57 -1.64
C ALA A 42 -13.56 1.75 -2.53
N LEU A 43 -12.89 0.65 -2.89
CA LEU A 43 -11.73 0.63 -3.79
C LEU A 43 -12.05 1.25 -5.14
N ALA A 44 -13.19 0.89 -5.73
CA ALA A 44 -13.62 1.44 -7.01
C ALA A 44 -13.73 2.98 -6.96
N LEU A 45 -14.34 3.53 -5.90
CA LEU A 45 -14.44 4.98 -5.72
C LEU A 45 -13.08 5.63 -5.45
N PHE A 46 -12.22 5.02 -4.62
CA PHE A 46 -10.90 5.58 -4.36
C PHE A 46 -10.03 5.65 -5.61
N ARG A 47 -10.14 4.69 -6.54
CA ARG A 47 -9.42 4.73 -7.83
C ARG A 47 -9.91 5.85 -8.75
N VAL A 48 -11.20 6.18 -8.70
CA VAL A 48 -11.74 7.36 -9.41
C VAL A 48 -11.14 8.63 -8.82
N LEU A 49 -11.17 8.77 -7.50
CA LEU A 49 -10.63 9.93 -6.77
C LEU A 49 -9.10 10.11 -6.90
N GLU A 50 -8.37 9.05 -7.24
CA GLU A 50 -6.89 9.04 -7.29
C GLU A 50 -6.34 10.08 -8.27
N HIS A 51 -7.04 10.33 -9.38
CA HIS A 51 -6.60 11.25 -10.43
C HIS A 51 -6.70 12.72 -10.00
N ASP A 52 -7.53 13.02 -9.02
CA ASP A 52 -7.85 14.38 -8.57
C ASP A 52 -7.41 14.63 -7.12
N MET A 53 -6.41 13.87 -6.63
CA MET A 53 -5.90 14.01 -5.26
C MET A 53 -5.32 15.39 -4.93
N ASP A 54 -4.92 16.16 -5.94
CA ASP A 54 -4.44 17.52 -5.79
C ASP A 54 -5.55 18.50 -5.37
N SER A 55 -6.81 18.18 -5.72
CA SER A 55 -8.01 18.94 -5.36
C SER A 55 -8.42 18.80 -3.89
N PHE A 56 -7.89 17.80 -3.18
CA PHE A 56 -8.10 17.64 -1.75
C PHE A 56 -7.26 18.62 -0.92
N SER A 57 -7.79 19.05 0.22
CA SER A 57 -6.98 19.65 1.27
C SER A 57 -5.97 18.64 1.85
N VAL A 58 -4.94 19.12 2.54
CA VAL A 58 -3.95 18.24 3.19
C VAL A 58 -4.57 17.21 4.16
N PRO A 59 -5.51 17.56 5.06
CA PRO A 59 -6.15 16.56 5.91
C PRO A 59 -7.00 15.56 5.12
N GLU A 60 -7.69 15.98 4.06
CA GLU A 60 -8.44 15.07 3.18
C GLU A 60 -7.51 14.10 2.44
N ARG A 61 -6.32 14.55 2.00
CA ARG A 61 -5.30 13.66 1.42
C ARG A 61 -4.83 12.59 2.42
N ALA A 62 -4.63 12.96 3.69
CA ALA A 62 -4.30 12.00 4.74
C ALA A 62 -5.43 10.97 4.94
N GLN A 63 -6.67 11.45 5.00
CA GLN A 63 -7.86 10.61 5.18
C GLN A 63 -8.08 9.66 3.99
N TYR A 64 -7.93 10.16 2.77
CA TYR A 64 -7.94 9.38 1.53
C TYR A 64 -6.88 8.28 1.58
N ALA A 65 -5.61 8.64 1.80
CA ALA A 65 -4.51 7.69 1.79
C ALA A 65 -4.69 6.60 2.86
N TYR A 66 -5.14 6.99 4.06
CA TYR A 66 -5.45 6.04 5.13
C TYR A 66 -6.56 5.06 4.72
N LEU A 67 -7.70 5.55 4.21
CA LEU A 67 -8.82 4.70 3.86
C LEU A 67 -8.53 3.83 2.63
N ARG A 68 -7.85 4.38 1.62
CA ARG A 68 -7.38 3.65 0.43
C ARG A 68 -6.49 2.49 0.84
N GLY A 69 -5.50 2.74 1.70
CA GLY A 69 -4.56 1.73 2.17
C GLY A 69 -5.19 0.69 3.09
N MET A 70 -6.08 1.09 4.01
CA MET A 70 -6.84 0.15 4.83
C MET A 70 -7.79 -0.70 3.99
N THR A 71 -8.36 -0.15 2.92
CA THR A 71 -9.21 -0.91 1.98
C THR A 71 -8.40 -2.00 1.28
N ASP A 72 -7.22 -1.66 0.74
CA ASP A 72 -6.33 -2.67 0.16
C ASP A 72 -5.92 -3.73 1.20
N TYR A 73 -5.60 -3.31 2.42
CA TYR A 73 -5.22 -4.24 3.50
C TYR A 73 -6.32 -5.27 3.77
N ARG A 74 -7.58 -4.82 3.84
CA ARG A 74 -8.74 -5.70 4.02
C ARG A 74 -8.96 -6.61 2.82
N LEU A 75 -8.78 -6.10 1.60
CA LEU A 75 -8.90 -6.91 0.39
C LEU A 75 -7.81 -7.96 0.29
N ALA A 76 -6.59 -7.69 0.75
CA ALA A 76 -5.53 -8.68 0.83
C ALA A 76 -5.92 -9.88 1.70
N ASP A 77 -6.62 -9.65 2.82
CA ASP A 77 -7.09 -10.72 3.70
C ASP A 77 -8.22 -11.55 3.09
N LEU A 78 -9.01 -10.94 2.21
CA LEU A 78 -10.12 -11.60 1.51
C LEU A 78 -9.69 -12.26 0.18
N ALA A 79 -8.53 -11.87 -0.36
CA ALA A 79 -8.05 -12.38 -1.62
C ALA A 79 -7.67 -13.87 -1.51
N PRO A 80 -7.97 -14.69 -2.54
CA PRO A 80 -7.50 -16.07 -2.58
C PRO A 80 -5.97 -16.09 -2.61
N GLN A 81 -5.37 -17.09 -1.95
CA GLN A 81 -3.93 -17.26 -2.02
C GLN A 81 -3.54 -17.63 -3.46
N GLY A 82 -2.74 -16.77 -4.09
CA GLY A 82 -2.06 -17.08 -5.34
C GLY A 82 -0.62 -17.50 -5.11
N THR A 83 0.11 -17.73 -6.20
CA THR A 83 1.55 -18.03 -6.17
C THR A 83 2.32 -17.10 -7.09
N GLY A 84 3.48 -16.64 -6.63
CA GLY A 84 4.40 -15.82 -7.44
C GLY A 84 3.91 -14.39 -7.67
N VAL A 85 4.34 -13.78 -8.78
CA VAL A 85 4.03 -12.38 -9.14
C VAL A 85 2.55 -12.12 -9.45
N ALA A 86 1.78 -13.17 -9.73
CA ALA A 86 0.34 -13.08 -9.99
C ALA A 86 -0.50 -13.24 -8.71
N ASP A 87 0.12 -13.31 -7.52
CA ASP A 87 -0.63 -13.40 -6.27
C ASP A 87 -1.39 -12.09 -5.97
N PRO A 88 -2.75 -12.12 -6.02
CA PRO A 88 -3.54 -10.92 -5.77
C PRO A 88 -3.35 -10.41 -4.33
N ARG A 89 -3.09 -11.29 -3.36
CA ARG A 89 -2.85 -10.91 -1.96
C ARG A 89 -1.63 -9.99 -1.88
N LYS A 90 -0.51 -10.40 -2.50
CA LYS A 90 0.71 -9.57 -2.55
C LYS A 90 0.43 -8.20 -3.18
N GLY A 91 -0.28 -8.17 -4.31
CA GLY A 91 -0.64 -6.93 -4.98
C GLY A 91 -1.41 -5.96 -4.07
N TYR A 92 -2.41 -6.44 -3.35
CA TYR A 92 -3.14 -5.62 -2.38
C TYR A 92 -2.26 -5.18 -1.20
N ARG A 93 -1.42 -6.06 -0.64
CA ARG A 93 -0.51 -5.69 0.48
C ARG A 93 0.50 -4.62 0.07
N ASP A 94 1.06 -4.70 -1.13
CA ASP A 94 1.99 -3.70 -1.65
C ASP A 94 1.31 -2.33 -1.79
N ASN A 95 0.08 -2.29 -2.34
CA ASN A 95 -0.72 -1.06 -2.43
C ASN A 95 -1.09 -0.52 -1.04
N ALA A 96 -1.49 -1.39 -0.11
CA ALA A 96 -1.79 -1.02 1.26
C ALA A 96 -0.59 -0.31 1.91
N ARG A 97 0.61 -0.90 1.79
CA ARG A 97 1.84 -0.34 2.36
C ARG A 97 2.15 1.03 1.77
N HIS A 98 2.00 1.19 0.46
CA HIS A 98 2.21 2.46 -0.22
C HIS A 98 1.30 3.56 0.33
N TRP A 99 -0.02 3.33 0.31
CA TRP A 99 -0.99 4.33 0.72
C TRP A 99 -0.97 4.63 2.22
N LEU A 100 -0.78 3.61 3.06
CA LEU A 100 -0.61 3.80 4.50
C LEU A 100 0.71 4.55 4.81
N GLY A 101 1.78 4.28 4.05
CA GLY A 101 3.03 5.05 4.16
C GLY A 101 2.83 6.54 3.84
N LEU A 102 2.06 6.86 2.81
CA LEU A 102 1.67 8.23 2.48
C LEU A 102 0.83 8.87 3.59
N ALA A 103 -0.17 8.15 4.12
CA ALA A 103 -0.98 8.64 5.23
C ALA A 103 -0.11 8.99 6.47
N ALA A 104 0.82 8.10 6.82
CA ALA A 104 1.75 8.31 7.93
C ALA A 104 2.67 9.52 7.69
N ALA A 105 3.16 9.69 6.45
CA ALA A 105 4.01 10.82 6.09
C ALA A 105 3.25 12.16 6.18
N ILE A 106 2.02 12.22 5.65
CA ILE A 106 1.18 13.43 5.71
C ILE A 106 0.85 13.76 7.17
N GLU A 107 0.39 12.78 7.96
CA GLU A 107 0.03 13.00 9.36
C GLU A 107 1.23 13.44 10.22
N LYS A 108 2.44 12.97 9.91
CA LYS A 108 3.67 13.43 10.56
C LYS A 108 3.98 14.90 10.26
N GLN A 109 3.72 15.35 9.02
CA GLN A 109 4.00 16.72 8.58
C GLN A 109 2.91 17.71 8.99
N THR A 110 1.64 17.29 8.86
CA THR A 110 0.45 18.08 9.16
C THR A 110 -0.52 17.23 9.98
N PRO A 111 -0.39 17.26 11.32
CA PRO A 111 -1.24 16.44 12.16
C PRO A 111 -2.72 16.86 12.11
N GLY A 112 -3.61 15.89 12.26
CA GLY A 112 -5.05 16.09 12.37
C GLY A 112 -5.87 15.63 11.17
N GLY A 113 -5.25 15.01 10.16
CA GLY A 113 -5.94 14.43 9.01
C GLY A 113 -6.59 13.08 9.30
N ILE A 114 -6.13 12.37 10.34
CA ILE A 114 -6.72 11.12 10.83
C ILE A 114 -6.85 11.12 12.37
N THR A 115 -7.83 10.39 12.89
CA THR A 115 -8.09 10.31 14.35
C THR A 115 -6.99 9.55 15.09
N SER A 116 -6.85 9.74 16.40
CA SER A 116 -5.86 9.01 17.21
C SER A 116 -6.02 7.49 17.14
N GLU A 117 -7.26 7.01 17.05
CA GLU A 117 -7.57 5.59 16.88
C GLU A 117 -7.10 5.08 15.50
N GLN A 118 -7.34 5.86 14.44
CA GLN A 118 -6.83 5.55 13.10
C GLN A 118 -5.30 5.56 13.06
N LYS A 119 -4.62 6.45 13.79
CA LYS A 119 -3.15 6.45 13.91
C LYS A 119 -2.61 5.17 14.57
N GLY A 120 -3.29 4.70 15.62
CA GLY A 120 -2.94 3.42 16.26
C GLY A 120 -3.00 2.28 15.26
N ARG A 121 -4.15 2.11 14.59
CA ARG A 121 -4.33 1.10 13.53
C ARG A 121 -3.34 1.25 12.37
N LEU A 122 -3.08 2.47 11.93
CA LEU A 122 -2.12 2.77 10.87
C LEU A 122 -0.72 2.25 11.24
N THR A 123 -0.28 2.50 12.46
CA THR A 123 1.04 2.09 12.96
C THR A 123 1.15 0.56 13.02
N GLU A 124 0.13 -0.10 13.58
CA GLU A 124 0.08 -1.57 13.68
C GLU A 124 0.05 -2.23 12.29
N THR A 125 -0.77 -1.70 11.39
CA THR A 125 -0.93 -2.24 10.02
C THR A 125 0.36 -2.06 9.21
N LEU A 126 1.03 -0.90 9.33
CA LEU A 126 2.33 -0.70 8.69
C LEU A 126 3.41 -1.61 9.26
N ALA A 127 3.40 -1.88 10.58
CA ALA A 127 4.34 -2.82 11.18
C ALA A 127 4.14 -4.25 10.62
N ASP A 128 2.89 -4.69 10.46
CA ASP A 128 2.57 -5.96 9.82
C ASP A 128 3.06 -6.01 8.35
N LEU A 129 2.71 -5.01 7.55
CA LEU A 129 3.07 -4.93 6.13
C LEU A 129 4.58 -4.81 5.90
N ASN A 130 5.30 -4.13 6.79
CA ASN A 130 6.74 -3.99 6.71
C ASN A 130 7.48 -5.31 6.97
N ARG A 131 6.87 -6.26 7.69
CA ARG A 131 7.45 -7.59 7.90
C ARG A 131 7.62 -8.33 6.57
N ASP A 132 6.73 -8.13 5.61
CA ASP A 132 6.83 -8.79 4.30
C ASP A 132 8.04 -8.31 3.47
N VAL A 133 8.53 -7.10 3.75
CA VAL A 133 9.66 -6.48 3.02
C VAL A 133 10.98 -6.65 3.77
N TYR A 134 10.97 -6.43 5.09
CA TYR A 134 12.18 -6.41 5.90
C TYR A 134 12.39 -7.71 6.71
N GLY A 135 11.35 -8.50 6.93
CA GLY A 135 11.40 -9.74 7.73
C GLY A 135 12.03 -10.94 7.02
N GLY A 136 12.39 -10.82 5.74
CA GLY A 136 13.10 -11.87 5.00
C GLY A 136 14.55 -12.10 5.47
N ALA A 137 15.15 -11.16 6.20
CA ALA A 137 16.51 -11.29 6.70
C ALA A 137 16.62 -12.18 7.96
N GLU A 138 15.57 -12.25 8.79
CA GLU A 138 15.56 -13.12 9.99
C GLU A 138 15.00 -14.53 9.69
N ALA A 139 14.49 -14.75 8.49
CA ALA A 139 14.02 -16.05 8.00
C ALA A 139 15.11 -16.82 7.22
N LEU A 140 16.37 -16.37 7.26
CA LEU A 140 17.48 -17.25 6.93
C LEU A 140 17.68 -18.19 8.12
N PRO A 141 17.56 -19.52 7.96
CA PRO A 141 17.90 -20.42 9.03
C PRO A 141 19.36 -20.16 9.42
N GLU A 142 19.60 -19.83 10.70
CA GLU A 142 20.90 -20.06 11.34
C GLU A 142 21.20 -21.56 11.25
N GLY A 143 21.77 -21.97 10.12
CA GLY A 143 21.88 -23.39 9.77
C GLY A 143 22.45 -23.65 8.39
N GLY A 144 22.70 -22.61 7.57
CA GLY A 144 23.63 -22.72 6.46
C GLY A 144 25.05 -22.79 6.99
N ALA A 145 25.51 -24.00 7.33
CA ALA A 145 26.91 -24.26 7.64
C ALA A 145 27.80 -23.60 6.58
N ALA A 146 28.64 -22.67 7.02
CA ALA A 146 29.74 -22.17 6.20
C ALA A 146 30.54 -23.38 5.70
N PRO A 147 30.95 -23.43 4.41
CA PRO A 147 31.90 -24.41 3.96
C PRO A 147 33.12 -24.34 4.86
N GLN A 148 33.38 -25.42 5.59
CA GLN A 148 34.54 -25.57 6.44
C GLN A 148 35.77 -25.34 5.54
N PRO A 149 36.67 -24.39 5.85
CA PRO A 149 37.88 -24.24 5.08
C PRO A 149 38.70 -25.51 5.30
N ASP A 150 38.81 -26.31 4.24
CA ASP A 150 39.70 -27.46 4.20
C ASP A 150 41.08 -27.05 4.72
N ALA A 151 41.54 -27.82 5.69
CA ALA A 151 42.90 -27.99 6.16
C ALA A 151 43.90 -26.86 5.83
N ALA A 152 44.28 -26.14 6.89
CA ALA A 152 45.50 -25.35 6.90
C ALA A 152 46.69 -26.19 6.39
N PRO A 153 47.46 -25.73 5.38
CA PRO A 153 48.77 -26.30 5.12
C PRO A 153 49.68 -25.95 6.31
N ALA A 154 50.34 -26.97 6.83
CA ALA A 154 51.29 -26.87 7.93
C ALA A 154 52.31 -25.75 7.68
N SER A 155 52.51 -24.89 8.69
CA SER A 155 53.64 -23.97 8.73
C SER A 155 54.96 -24.75 8.70
N PRO A 156 55.94 -24.35 7.88
CA PRO A 156 57.31 -24.80 8.03
C PRO A 156 57.94 -23.98 9.16
N ALA A 157 58.08 -24.57 10.33
CA ALA A 157 58.96 -24.06 11.35
C ALA A 157 60.20 -24.95 11.43
N ASP A 158 61.32 -24.25 11.33
CA ASP A 158 62.67 -24.57 11.79
C ASP A 158 63.70 -25.19 10.84
N ALA A 159 64.87 -24.58 10.96
CA ALA A 159 66.01 -24.59 10.09
C ALA A 159 66.97 -25.77 10.37
N SER A 160 67.83 -26.07 9.39
CA SER A 160 69.25 -26.38 9.64
C SER A 160 70.06 -26.25 8.36
N GLU A 161 70.88 -25.21 8.35
CA GLU A 161 71.99 -24.91 7.44
C GLU A 161 73.07 -26.02 7.51
N PRO A 162 73.58 -26.54 6.38
CA PRO A 162 74.73 -27.44 6.40
C PRO A 162 76.05 -26.66 6.40
N PRO A 163 77.06 -27.03 7.21
CA PRO A 163 78.35 -26.36 7.18
C PRO A 163 79.15 -26.72 5.92
N ALA A 164 79.83 -25.72 5.38
CA ALA A 164 80.75 -25.85 4.26
C ALA A 164 81.96 -26.76 4.59
N PRO A 165 82.47 -27.56 3.63
CA PRO A 165 83.72 -28.28 3.81
C PRO A 165 84.91 -27.34 3.59
N THR A 166 85.93 -27.49 4.45
CA THR A 166 87.25 -26.86 4.28
C THR A 166 88.27 -27.94 3.87
N LEU A 167 89.11 -27.55 2.91
CA LEU A 167 90.26 -28.22 2.27
C LEU A 167 89.97 -29.07 1.03
#